data_AF-A0A4Y2GTF1-F1
#
_entry.id   AF-A0A4Y2GTF1-F1
#
_cell.length_a   1.000
_cell.length_b   1.000
_cell.length_c   1.000
_cell.angle_alpha   90.00
_cell.angle_beta   90.00
_cell.angle_gamma   90.00
#
_symmetry.space_group_name_H-M   'P 1'
#
loop_
_entity.id
_entity.type
_entity.pdbx_description
1 polymer ?
#
loop_
_entity_poly.entity_id
_entity_poly.type
_entity_poly.pdbx_seq_one_letter_code
_entity_poly.pdbx_strand_id
1 'polypeptide(L)'
;MSSSSLDENRLGLSLGCEVDAVALTNQTFHLFVPLKQHLGGKHFADDDDDVQLEVLLWMRQQPKEFYAAGIGELIKRWNKCINIGGDCVEK
;
A
#
# COMPACT_ATOMS: atom_id res chain seq x y z
N MET A 1 17.19 -42.20 11.69
CA MET A 1 17.49 -40.78 11.91
C MET A 1 17.44 -40.12 10.54
N SER A 2 16.24 -39.83 10.02
CA SER A 2 15.51 -38.56 10.20
C SER A 2 16.35 -37.36 9.74
N SER A 3 15.97 -36.51 8.77
CA SER A 3 14.77 -36.44 7.93
C SER A 3 15.06 -35.52 6.73
N SER A 4 14.53 -35.96 5.57
CA SER A 4 13.84 -35.21 4.51
C SER A 4 14.42 -33.92 3.87
N SER A 5 14.54 -34.06 2.55
CA SER A 5 14.51 -33.09 1.46
C SER A 5 14.22 -31.62 1.79
N LEU A 6 15.11 -30.79 1.26
CA LEU A 6 14.85 -29.38 0.92
C LEU A 6 14.06 -29.37 -0.40
N ASP A 7 12.86 -29.95 -0.37
CA ASP A 7 11.86 -29.82 -1.41
C ASP A 7 10.60 -29.27 -0.75
N GLU A 8 10.42 -27.97 -0.92
CA GLU A 8 9.15 -27.26 -1.00
C GLU A 8 9.50 -25.78 -1.21
N ASN A 9 8.63 -25.05 -1.89
CA ASN A 9 8.71 -23.62 -2.20
C ASN A 9 9.27 -23.20 -3.57
N ARG A 10 9.30 -24.09 -4.57
CA ARG A 10 9.31 -23.67 -6.00
C ARG A 10 7.98 -23.05 -6.47
N LEU A 11 7.00 -22.91 -5.58
CA LEU A 11 5.73 -22.21 -5.81
C LEU A 11 5.66 -20.82 -5.16
N GLY A 12 6.70 -20.39 -4.44
CA GLY A 12 6.67 -19.19 -3.58
C GLY A 12 7.01 -17.86 -4.26
N LEU A 13 7.36 -17.83 -5.55
CA LEU A 13 7.87 -16.62 -6.21
C LEU A 13 6.89 -15.95 -7.19
N SER A 14 5.77 -16.59 -7.54
CA SER A 14 4.74 -15.95 -8.39
C SER A 14 3.69 -15.16 -7.63
N LEU A 15 3.50 -15.38 -6.32
CA LEU A 15 2.55 -14.61 -5.50
C LEU A 15 3.14 -13.34 -4.90
N GLY A 16 4.48 -13.22 -4.80
CA GLY A 16 5.14 -12.08 -4.16
C GLY A 16 4.99 -10.77 -4.95
N CYS A 17 5.24 -10.80 -6.26
CA CYS A 17 5.19 -9.59 -7.09
C CYS A 17 3.77 -9.01 -7.24
N GLU A 18 2.72 -9.84 -7.28
CA GLU A 18 1.34 -9.36 -7.43
C GLU A 18 0.80 -8.77 -6.12
N VAL A 19 1.10 -9.40 -4.99
CA VAL A 19 0.70 -8.91 -3.67
C VAL A 19 1.40 -7.58 -3.34
N ASP A 20 2.69 -7.46 -3.68
CA ASP A 20 3.44 -6.20 -3.52
C ASP A 20 2.85 -5.10 -4.41
N ALA A 21 2.57 -5.39 -5.68
CA ALA A 21 1.94 -4.43 -6.59
C ALA A 21 0.57 -3.96 -6.07
N VAL A 22 -0.29 -4.88 -5.61
CA VAL A 22 -1.63 -4.54 -5.08
C VAL A 22 -1.55 -3.78 -3.75
N ALA A 23 -0.58 -4.09 -2.90
CA ALA A 23 -0.34 -3.33 -1.68
C ALA A 23 0.14 -1.90 -1.99
N LEU A 24 1.07 -1.77 -2.93
CA LEU A 24 1.57 -0.48 -3.43
C LEU A 24 0.45 0.35 -4.05
N THR A 25 -0.44 -0.20 -4.87
CA THR A 25 -1.53 0.56 -5.49
C THR A 25 -2.52 1.07 -4.45
N ASN A 26 -2.91 0.25 -3.47
CA ASN A 26 -3.89 0.67 -2.46
C ASN A 26 -3.33 1.73 -1.50
N GLN A 27 -2.07 1.59 -1.05
CA GLN A 27 -1.41 2.65 -0.27
C GLN A 27 -1.26 3.93 -1.10
N THR A 28 -1.01 3.80 -2.40
CA THR A 28 -0.93 4.93 -3.32
C THR A 28 -2.27 5.67 -3.42
N PHE A 29 -3.40 4.98 -3.58
CA PHE A 29 -4.69 5.66 -3.71
C PHE A 29 -5.18 6.32 -2.41
N HIS A 30 -5.13 5.60 -1.28
CA HIS A 30 -5.68 6.13 -0.03
C HIS A 30 -4.83 7.24 0.59
N LEU A 31 -3.51 7.21 0.41
CA LEU A 31 -2.60 8.16 1.03
C LEU A 31 -2.20 9.29 0.07
N PHE A 32 -1.77 8.94 -1.15
CA PHE A 32 -1.20 9.93 -2.06
C PHE A 32 -2.25 10.77 -2.78
N VAL A 33 -3.47 10.29 -3.01
CA VAL A 33 -4.52 11.13 -3.61
C VAL A 33 -4.91 12.28 -2.67
N PRO A 34 -5.26 12.04 -1.40
CA PRO A 34 -5.55 13.12 -0.46
C PRO A 34 -4.33 13.99 -0.16
N LEU A 35 -3.13 13.40 -0.06
CA LEU A 35 -1.89 14.17 0.14
C LEU A 35 -1.62 15.11 -1.04
N LYS A 36 -1.76 14.63 -2.28
CA LYS A 36 -1.60 15.45 -3.48
C LYS A 36 -2.62 16.60 -3.52
N GLN A 37 -3.86 16.36 -3.08
CA GLN A 37 -4.86 17.42 -2.96
C GLN A 37 -4.47 18.45 -1.90
N HIS A 38 -3.93 18.01 -0.75
CA HIS A 38 -3.46 18.89 0.33
C HIS A 38 -2.24 19.75 -0.05
N LEU A 39 -1.32 19.17 -0.82
CA LEU A 39 -0.15 19.87 -1.35
C LEU A 39 -0.51 20.74 -2.57
N GLY A 40 -1.64 20.45 -3.22
CA GLY A 40 -2.12 21.19 -4.38
C GLY A 40 -2.33 22.66 -4.06
N GLY A 41 -1.64 23.53 -4.81
CA GLY A 41 -1.75 24.98 -4.65
C GLY A 41 -0.86 25.59 -3.55
N LYS A 42 -0.09 24.77 -2.83
CA LYS A 42 0.96 25.27 -1.93
C LYS A 42 2.23 25.56 -2.72
N HIS A 43 2.84 26.70 -2.44
CA HIS A 43 4.16 27.03 -2.93
C HIS A 43 5.14 26.87 -1.76
N PHE A 44 6.10 25.98 -1.94
CA PHE A 44 7.22 25.82 -1.04
C PHE A 44 8.40 26.59 -1.63
N ALA A 45 9.29 27.09 -0.77
CA ALA A 45 10.60 27.55 -1.24
C ALA A 45 11.36 26.36 -1.86
N ASP A 46 12.50 26.58 -2.51
CA ASP A 46 13.39 25.51 -3.01
C ASP A 46 14.02 24.65 -1.88
N ASP A 47 13.44 24.65 -0.69
CA ASP A 47 13.89 23.91 0.49
C ASP A 47 13.03 22.65 0.68
N ASP A 48 13.68 21.48 0.55
CA ASP A 48 13.04 20.18 0.76
C ASP A 48 12.57 19.99 2.21
N ASP A 49 13.13 20.73 3.17
CA ASP A 49 12.76 20.63 4.59
C ASP A 49 11.32 21.12 4.86
N ASP A 50 10.89 22.17 4.14
CA ASP A 50 9.52 22.72 4.28
C ASP A 50 8.46 21.73 3.77
N VAL A 51 8.73 21.08 2.65
CA VAL A 51 7.84 20.06 2.07
C VAL A 51 7.75 18.85 3.01
N GLN A 52 8.89 18.37 3.53
CA GLN A 52 8.93 17.24 4.45
C GLN A 52 8.15 17.53 5.74
N LEU A 53 8.31 18.73 6.30
CA LEU A 53 7.60 19.14 7.51
C LEU A 53 6.09 19.22 7.27
N GLU A 54 5.66 19.81 6.16
CA GLU A 54 4.23 19.93 5.82
C GLU A 54 3.59 18.55 5.62
N VAL A 55 4.26 17.64 4.92
CA VAL A 55 3.81 16.25 4.74
C VAL A 55 3.70 15.57 6.11
N LEU A 56 4.72 15.69 6.98
CA LEU A 56 4.72 15.09 8.30
C LEU A 56 3.57 15.61 9.18
N LEU A 57 3.34 16.92 9.18
CA LEU A 57 2.26 17.55 9.93
C LEU A 57 0.90 17.11 9.42
N TRP A 58 0.71 17.04 8.10
CA TRP A 58 -0.53 16.57 7.50
C TRP A 58 -0.85 15.12 7.87
N MET A 59 0.15 14.24 7.81
CA MET A 59 0.01 12.83 8.20
C MET A 59 -0.45 12.71 9.65
N ARG A 60 0.15 13.49 10.56
CA ARG A 60 -0.18 13.46 12.00
C ARG A 60 -1.58 13.99 12.32
N GLN A 61 -2.13 14.84 11.45
CA GLN A 61 -3.48 15.38 11.60
C GLN A 61 -4.57 14.43 11.11
N GLN A 62 -4.22 13.39 10.34
CA GLN A 62 -5.22 12.45 9.85
C GLN A 62 -5.81 11.63 11.02
N PRO A 63 -7.12 11.42 11.04
CA PRO A 63 -7.77 10.58 12.04
C PRO A 63 -7.30 9.12 11.91
N LYS A 64 -7.34 8.33 12.99
CA LYS A 64 -6.94 6.91 12.94
C LYS A 64 -7.76 6.11 11.93
N GLU A 65 -9.02 6.49 11.79
CA GLU A 65 -10.01 5.92 10.89
C GLU A 65 -9.61 6.09 9.42
N PHE A 66 -8.85 7.14 9.07
CA PHE A 66 -8.32 7.34 7.73
C PHE A 66 -7.39 6.20 7.32
N TYR A 67 -6.42 5.87 8.20
CA TYR A 67 -5.50 4.76 7.97
C TYR A 67 -6.20 3.41 8.05
N ALA A 68 -7.11 3.24 9.02
CA ALA A 68 -7.89 2.01 9.16
C ALA A 68 -8.75 1.74 7.90
N ALA A 69 -9.32 2.76 7.28
CA ALA A 69 -10.07 2.63 6.03
C ALA A 69 -9.17 2.13 4.88
N GLY A 70 -7.98 2.74 4.71
CA GLY A 70 -7.02 2.29 3.70
C GLY A 70 -6.56 0.84 3.90
N ILE A 71 -6.29 0.44 5.14
CA ILE A 71 -5.94 -0.94 5.50
C ILE A 71 -7.13 -1.89 5.24
N GLY A 72 -8.34 -1.48 5.58
CA GLY A 72 -9.56 -2.26 5.34
C GLY A 72 -9.80 -2.54 3.86
N GLU A 73 -9.57 -1.55 2.99
CA GLU A 73 -9.66 -1.71 1.54
C GLU A 73 -8.55 -2.62 0.97
N LEU A 74 -7.37 -2.67 1.60
CA LEU A 74 -6.31 -3.62 1.25
C LEU A 74 -6.75 -5.06 1.53
N ILE A 75 -7.26 -5.30 2.73
CA ILE A 75 -7.74 -6.62 3.16
C ILE A 75 -8.86 -7.11 2.25
N LYS A 76 -9.80 -6.24 1.87
CA LYS A 76 -10.87 -6.58 0.92
C LYS A 76 -10.33 -7.00 -0.44
N ARG A 77 -9.34 -6.28 -0.99
CA ARG A 77 -8.71 -6.63 -2.27
C ARG A 77 -7.96 -7.95 -2.20
N TRP A 78 -7.16 -8.16 -1.16
CA TRP A 78 -6.47 -9.44 -0.97
C TRP A 78 -7.44 -10.61 -0.85
N ASN A 79 -8.50 -10.48 -0.05
CA ASN A 79 -9.56 -11.49 0.01
C ASN A 79 -10.18 -11.77 -1.36
N LYS A 80 -10.38 -10.74 -2.18
CA LYS A 80 -10.88 -10.89 -3.55
C LYS A 80 -9.88 -11.64 -4.43
N CYS A 81 -8.59 -11.29 -4.44
CA CYS A 81 -7.60 -11.98 -5.26
C CYS A 81 -7.50 -13.47 -4.86
N ILE A 82 -7.46 -13.76 -3.55
CA ILE A 82 -7.38 -15.12 -3.01
C ILE A 82 -8.62 -15.94 -3.40
N ASN A 83 -9.82 -15.37 -3.27
CA ASN A 83 -11.06 -16.09 -3.51
C ASN A 83 -11.39 -16.27 -5.01
N ILE A 84 -10.75 -15.50 -5.90
CA ILE A 84 -10.88 -15.63 -7.37
C ILE A 84 -9.78 -16.54 -7.96
N GLY A 85 -8.86 -17.05 -7.15
CA GLY A 85 -7.74 -17.89 -7.63
C GLY A 85 -6.65 -17.09 -8.33
N GLY A 86 -6.48 -15.81 -7.98
CA GLY A 86 -5.38 -14.96 -8.46
C GLY A 86 -5.73 -13.93 -9.54
N ASP A 87 -6.96 -13.89 -10.06
CA ASP A 87 -7.31 -12.93 -11.12
C ASP A 87 -7.81 -11.61 -10.52
N CYS A 88 -6.87 -10.77 -10.08
CA CYS A 88 -7.20 -9.47 -9.50
C CYS A 88 -7.47 -8.43 -10.60
N VAL A 89 -8.70 -8.42 -11.12
CA VAL A 89 -9.18 -7.37 -12.04
C VAL A 89 -9.34 -6.06 -11.28
N GLU A 90 -8.37 -5.17 -11.44
CA GLU A 90 -8.44 -3.76 -11.05
C GLU A 90 -9.52 -3.03 -11.86
N LYS A 91 -10.27 -2.13 -11.20
CA LYS A 91 -11.23 -1.23 -11.85
C LYS A 91 -11.02 0.18 -11.32
#